data_AF-A0A924CPX1-F1
#
_entry.id   AF-A0A924CPX1-F1
#
_cell.length_a   1.000
_cell.length_b   1.000
_cell.length_c   1.000
_cell.angle_alpha   90.00
_cell.angle_beta   90.00
_cell.angle_gamma   90.00
#
_symmetry.space_group_name_H-M   'P 1'
#
loop_
_entity.id
_entity.type
_entity.pdbx_description
1 polymer ?
#
loop_
_entity_poly.entity_id
_entity_poly.type
_entity_poly.pdbx_seq_one_letter_code
_entity_poly.pdbx_strand_id
1 'polypeptide(L)'
;MDFFKRKPKAVSLDTQFPKPLRWILPNRLAVGPIPDETIAIHLAQSGVKAILTLCDETEGQLPAHISDRFQWKRYVLPDSHYKVKMKSFELHEALECLHLTLSQNLPTYVHCLAGMERSPTVCVSYLCIHEKMPLWEALNWVKQCNSRTSITNEQLQVIQQVIQQQT
;
A
#
# COMPACT_ATOMS: atom_id res chain seq x y z
N MET A 1 -0.05 -19.16 56.94
CA MET A 1 0.09 -19.47 55.50
C MET A 1 -0.83 -18.52 54.76
N ASP A 2 -0.32 -17.33 54.43
CA ASP A 2 -1.11 -16.24 53.85
C ASP A 2 -1.28 -16.44 52.34
N PHE A 3 -2.51 -16.72 51.94
CA PHE A 3 -2.96 -16.72 50.55
C PHE A 3 -3.06 -15.27 50.07
N PHE A 4 -1.96 -14.71 49.54
CA PHE A 4 -2.00 -13.43 48.84
C PHE A 4 -2.86 -13.55 47.57
N LYS A 5 -4.07 -13.02 47.65
CA LYS A 5 -4.95 -12.70 46.50
C LYS A 5 -4.18 -11.79 45.54
N ARG A 6 -3.66 -12.36 44.44
CA ARG A 6 -3.18 -11.56 43.31
C ARG A 6 -4.38 -10.85 42.69
N LYS A 7 -4.44 -9.52 42.85
CA LYS A 7 -5.35 -8.69 42.05
C LYS A 7 -5.01 -8.90 40.57
N PRO A 8 -6.00 -9.08 39.68
CA PRO A 8 -5.73 -9.13 38.24
C PRO A 8 -5.05 -7.82 37.84
N LYS A 9 -3.89 -7.93 37.17
CA LYS A 9 -3.28 -6.77 36.52
C LYS A 9 -4.30 -6.24 35.51
N ALA A 10 -4.69 -4.98 35.66
CA ALA A 10 -5.42 -4.28 34.62
C ALA A 10 -4.58 -4.38 33.34
N VAL A 11 -5.06 -5.14 32.37
CA VAL A 11 -4.60 -5.00 30.99
C VAL A 11 -5.04 -3.60 30.61
N SER A 12 -4.06 -2.71 30.44
CA SER A 12 -4.30 -1.42 29.80
C SER A 12 -4.85 -1.70 28.41
N LEU A 13 -6.17 -1.66 28.28
CA LEU A 13 -6.82 -1.41 27.00
C LEU A 13 -6.44 0.01 26.62
N ASP A 14 -5.24 0.16 26.09
CA ASP A 14 -4.95 1.22 25.15
C ASP A 14 -5.79 0.89 23.92
N THR A 15 -7.10 1.20 23.99
CA THR A 15 -7.95 1.39 22.82
C THR A 15 -7.46 2.65 22.12
N GLN A 16 -6.23 2.60 21.58
CA GLN A 16 -5.84 3.46 20.49
C GLN A 16 -6.73 3.03 19.34
N PHE A 17 -7.64 3.92 18.93
CA PHE A 17 -8.24 3.78 17.62
C PHE A 17 -7.12 3.45 16.62
N PRO A 18 -7.17 2.29 15.95
CA PRO A 18 -6.15 1.91 14.99
C PRO A 18 -6.00 3.02 13.96
N LYS A 19 -4.74 3.30 13.58
CA LYS A 19 -4.42 4.43 12.70
C LYS A 19 -5.33 4.40 11.46
N PRO A 20 -5.93 5.53 11.07
CA PRO A 20 -6.78 5.58 9.89
C PRO A 20 -6.03 5.08 8.66
N LEU A 21 -6.76 4.46 7.73
CA LEU A 21 -6.21 4.05 6.45
C LEU A 21 -5.52 5.25 5.78
N ARG A 22 -4.37 4.99 5.16
CA ARG A 22 -3.59 6.02 4.48
C ARG A 22 -4.13 6.19 3.08
N TRP A 23 -5.20 6.97 2.96
CA TRP A 23 -5.78 7.34 1.68
C TRP A 23 -4.84 8.26 0.91
N ILE A 24 -4.46 7.85 -0.29
CA ILE A 24 -3.79 8.69 -1.29
C ILE A 24 -4.84 9.47 -2.07
N LEU A 25 -5.89 8.79 -2.53
CA LEU A 25 -7.10 9.40 -3.07
C LEU A 25 -8.27 9.04 -2.13
N PRO A 26 -8.96 10.02 -1.54
CA PRO A 26 -10.03 9.77 -0.57
C PRO A 26 -11.05 8.75 -1.10
N ASN A 27 -11.28 7.70 -0.30
CA ASN A 27 -12.22 6.61 -0.61
C ASN A 27 -11.99 5.87 -1.94
N ARG A 28 -10.83 6.06 -2.60
CA ARG A 28 -10.50 5.43 -3.89
C ARG A 28 -9.20 4.63 -3.83
N LEU A 29 -8.13 5.23 -3.34
CA LEU A 29 -6.79 4.62 -3.34
C LEU A 29 -6.16 4.74 -1.97
N ALA A 30 -5.88 3.62 -1.32
CA ALA A 30 -5.17 3.56 -0.05
C ALA A 30 -3.83 2.82 -0.21
N VAL A 31 -2.85 3.16 0.64
CA VAL A 31 -1.49 2.60 0.59
C VAL A 31 -1.06 2.02 1.94
N GLY A 32 -0.29 0.93 1.95
CA GLY A 32 0.33 0.48 3.19
C GLY A 32 1.16 -0.81 3.11
N PRO A 33 1.44 -1.43 4.27
CA PRO A 33 2.14 -2.71 4.38
C PRO A 33 1.20 -3.88 4.06
N ILE A 34 1.72 -5.11 4.10
CA ILE A 34 0.90 -6.33 4.08
C ILE A 34 -0.20 -6.20 5.14
N PRO A 35 -1.47 -6.38 4.78
CA PRO A 35 -2.57 -6.22 5.72
C PRO A 35 -2.56 -7.38 6.72
N ASP A 36 -2.46 -7.05 8.01
CA ASP A 36 -2.87 -7.96 9.07
C ASP A 36 -4.41 -7.94 9.22
N GLU A 37 -4.94 -8.72 10.16
CA GLU A 37 -6.38 -8.82 10.41
C GLU A 37 -7.00 -7.47 10.83
N THR A 38 -6.26 -6.64 11.57
CA THR A 38 -6.74 -5.32 11.99
C THR A 38 -6.89 -4.41 10.77
N ILE A 39 -5.86 -4.34 9.92
CA ILE A 39 -5.92 -3.59 8.66
C ILE A 39 -7.08 -4.10 7.80
N ALA A 40 -7.25 -5.41 7.66
CA ALA A 40 -8.30 -5.99 6.84
C ALA A 40 -9.72 -5.61 7.29
N ILE A 41 -9.96 -5.56 8.60
CA ILE A 41 -11.23 -5.08 9.15
C ILE A 41 -11.47 -3.63 8.73
N HIS A 42 -10.46 -2.77 8.82
CA HIS A 42 -10.59 -1.36 8.41
C HIS A 42 -10.78 -1.18 6.92
N LEU A 43 -10.07 -1.95 6.10
CA LEU A 43 -10.28 -1.95 4.65
C LEU A 43 -11.75 -2.20 4.33
N ALA A 44 -12.33 -3.24 4.93
CA ALA A 44 -13.72 -3.57 4.68
C ALA A 44 -14.71 -2.54 5.24
N GLN A 45 -14.50 -2.04 6.46
CA GLN A 45 -15.34 -1.00 7.05
C GLN A 45 -15.31 0.32 6.26
N SER A 46 -14.18 0.61 5.60
CA SER A 46 -13.99 1.83 4.81
C SER A 46 -14.41 1.67 3.35
N GLY A 47 -15.00 0.53 2.98
CA GLY A 47 -15.50 0.28 1.61
C GLY A 47 -14.43 -0.05 0.58
N VAL A 48 -13.22 -0.43 0.99
CA VAL A 48 -12.22 -1.01 0.08
C VAL A 48 -12.77 -2.32 -0.47
N LYS A 49 -12.67 -2.50 -1.79
CA LYS A 49 -13.19 -3.67 -2.50
C LYS A 49 -12.09 -4.52 -3.12
N ALA A 50 -10.93 -3.93 -3.38
CA ALA A 50 -9.84 -4.60 -4.05
C ALA A 50 -8.48 -4.41 -3.34
N ILE A 51 -7.60 -5.40 -3.48
CA ILE A 51 -6.22 -5.37 -3.00
C ILE A 51 -5.26 -5.62 -4.17
N LEU A 52 -4.29 -4.74 -4.35
CA LEU A 52 -3.15 -4.98 -5.24
C LEU A 52 -1.91 -5.24 -4.40
N THR A 53 -1.42 -6.47 -4.45
CA THR A 53 -0.18 -6.85 -3.77
C THR A 53 1.01 -6.73 -4.71
N LEU A 54 2.05 -6.03 -4.25
CA LEU A 54 3.32 -5.86 -4.96
C LEU A 54 4.41 -6.81 -4.48
N CYS A 55 4.03 -7.77 -3.63
CA CYS A 55 4.92 -8.72 -2.98
C CYS A 55 5.03 -10.04 -3.73
N ASP A 56 6.23 -10.62 -3.69
CA ASP A 56 6.46 -12.01 -4.03
C ASP A 56 5.84 -12.95 -2.97
N GLU A 57 5.55 -14.20 -3.34
CA GLU A 57 4.96 -15.20 -2.42
C GLU A 57 5.85 -15.51 -1.23
N THR A 58 7.16 -15.37 -1.40
CA THR A 58 8.16 -15.58 -0.35
C THR A 58 8.21 -14.46 0.69
N GLU A 59 7.74 -13.26 0.35
CA GLU A 59 7.73 -12.10 1.26
C GLU A 59 6.50 -12.11 2.18
N GLY A 60 5.41 -12.72 1.72
CA GLY A 60 4.18 -12.84 2.48
C GLY A 60 2.99 -13.21 1.59
N GLN A 61 2.05 -13.91 2.21
CA GLN A 61 0.78 -14.25 1.59
C GLN A 61 -0.33 -13.47 2.27
N LEU A 62 -1.35 -13.08 1.49
CA LEU A 62 -2.59 -12.60 2.08
C LEU A 62 -3.23 -13.77 2.85
N PRO A 63 -3.53 -13.62 4.15
CA PRO A 63 -4.31 -14.60 4.89
C PRO A 63 -5.59 -14.97 4.15
N ALA A 64 -5.98 -16.25 4.18
CA ALA A 64 -7.12 -16.77 3.41
C ALA A 64 -8.41 -15.95 3.61
N HIS A 65 -8.72 -15.59 4.86
CA HIS A 65 -9.90 -14.79 5.18
C HIS A 65 -9.89 -13.37 4.59
N ILE A 66 -8.71 -12.84 4.24
CA ILE A 66 -8.55 -11.56 3.53
C ILE A 66 -8.73 -11.78 2.04
N SER A 67 -8.06 -12.79 1.47
CA SER A 67 -8.18 -13.11 0.03
C SER A 67 -9.60 -13.51 -0.38
N ASP A 68 -10.40 -14.07 0.53
CA ASP A 68 -11.79 -14.45 0.27
C ASP A 68 -12.75 -13.24 0.32
N ARG A 69 -12.35 -12.16 1.00
CA ARG A 69 -13.19 -10.98 1.25
C ARG A 69 -13.03 -9.88 0.22
N PHE A 70 -11.84 -9.75 -0.38
CA PHE A 70 -11.52 -8.71 -1.34
C PHE A 70 -11.24 -9.33 -2.70
N GLN A 71 -11.59 -8.62 -3.78
CA GLN A 71 -10.95 -8.92 -5.06
C GLN A 71 -9.46 -8.63 -4.91
N TRP A 72 -8.58 -9.47 -5.44
CA TRP A 72 -7.17 -9.19 -5.34
C TRP A 72 -6.39 -9.62 -6.57
N LYS A 73 -5.31 -8.89 -6.82
CA LYS A 73 -4.35 -9.18 -7.87
C LYS A 73 -2.94 -9.05 -7.29
N ARG A 74 -2.03 -9.85 -7.84
CA ARG A 74 -0.60 -9.79 -7.54
C ARG A 74 0.14 -9.29 -8.75
N TYR A 75 0.99 -8.29 -8.54
CA TYR A 75 1.94 -7.80 -9.53
C TYR A 75 3.27 -7.55 -8.84
N VAL A 76 4.19 -8.50 -8.92
CA VAL A 76 5.44 -8.47 -8.15
C VAL A 76 6.34 -7.34 -8.66
N LEU A 77 6.74 -6.45 -7.76
CA LEU A 77 7.75 -5.44 -8.04
C LEU A 77 8.96 -5.69 -7.13
N PRO A 78 10.19 -5.51 -7.63
CA PRO A 78 11.39 -5.52 -6.78
C PRO A 78 11.51 -4.19 -6.01
N ASP A 79 11.92 -4.26 -4.74
CA ASP A 79 12.37 -3.10 -3.97
C ASP A 79 13.91 -3.06 -3.87
N SER A 80 14.43 -2.17 -3.01
CA SER A 80 15.87 -2.02 -2.81
C SER A 80 16.58 -3.28 -2.28
N HIS A 81 15.85 -4.23 -1.67
CA HIS A 81 16.40 -5.47 -1.13
C HIS A 81 16.52 -6.58 -2.18
N TYR A 82 15.94 -6.41 -3.37
CA TYR A 82 16.09 -7.34 -4.48
C TYR A 82 17.46 -7.17 -5.17
N LYS A 83 18.00 -8.28 -5.68
CA LYS A 83 19.22 -8.23 -6.52
C LYS A 83 18.99 -7.54 -7.86
N VAL A 84 17.77 -7.64 -8.38
CA VAL A 84 17.32 -6.99 -9.62
C VAL A 84 16.63 -5.67 -9.29
N LYS A 85 16.76 -4.69 -10.20
CA LYS A 85 16.12 -3.38 -10.06
C LYS A 85 14.78 -3.35 -10.78
N MET A 86 13.86 -2.55 -10.25
CA MET A 86 12.58 -2.25 -10.88
C MET A 86 12.81 -1.60 -12.24
N LYS A 87 12.05 -2.02 -13.24
CA LYS A 87 12.08 -1.46 -14.59
C LYS A 87 10.81 -0.66 -14.86
N SER A 88 10.90 0.29 -15.79
CA SER A 88 9.78 1.16 -16.15
C SER A 88 8.58 0.40 -16.70
N PHE A 89 8.79 -0.63 -17.53
CA PHE A 89 7.67 -1.46 -18.02
C PHE A 89 6.96 -2.22 -16.89
N GLU A 90 7.69 -2.69 -15.87
CA GLU A 90 7.10 -3.40 -14.73
C GLU A 90 6.23 -2.44 -13.90
N LEU A 91 6.74 -1.24 -13.64
CA LEU A 91 5.97 -0.19 -12.96
C LEU A 91 4.73 0.21 -13.79
N HIS A 92 4.86 0.32 -15.11
CA HIS A 92 3.76 0.65 -15.99
C HIS A 92 2.65 -0.42 -15.97
N GLU A 93 3.00 -1.71 -16.05
CA GLU A 93 2.00 -2.79 -15.97
C GLU A 93 1.28 -2.82 -14.60
N ALA A 94 2.00 -2.54 -13.50
CA ALA A 94 1.39 -2.37 -12.18
C ALA A 94 0.38 -1.21 -12.15
N LEU A 95 0.71 -0.10 -12.82
CA LEU A 95 -0.17 1.07 -12.93
C LEU A 95 -1.42 0.78 -13.76
N GLU A 96 -1.29 0.08 -14.89
CA GLU A 96 -2.44 -0.32 -15.71
C GLU A 96 -3.38 -1.24 -14.91
N CYS A 97 -2.82 -2.19 -14.16
CA CYS A 97 -3.59 -3.06 -13.27
C CYS A 97 -4.38 -2.26 -12.22
N LEU A 98 -3.72 -1.29 -11.58
CA LEU A 98 -4.36 -0.40 -10.62
C LEU A 98 -5.43 0.48 -11.29
N HIS A 99 -5.13 1.07 -12.44
CA HIS A 99 -6.01 1.97 -13.16
C HIS A 99 -7.29 1.27 -13.62
N LEU A 100 -7.17 0.08 -14.20
CA LEU A 100 -8.31 -0.76 -14.59
C LEU A 100 -9.20 -1.12 -13.40
N THR A 101 -8.61 -1.35 -12.22
CA THR A 101 -9.38 -1.68 -11.01
C THR A 101 -10.12 -0.44 -10.49
N LEU A 102 -9.45 0.70 -10.42
CA LEU A 102 -10.04 1.96 -9.96
C LEU A 102 -11.11 2.50 -10.92
N SER A 103 -10.98 2.29 -12.24
CA SER A 103 -11.98 2.72 -13.24
C SER A 103 -13.30 1.93 -13.15
N GLN A 104 -13.26 0.74 -12.54
CA GLN A 104 -14.45 -0.07 -12.23
C GLN A 104 -15.13 0.34 -10.92
N ASN A 105 -14.77 1.48 -10.32
CA ASN A 105 -15.28 1.94 -9.02
C ASN A 105 -15.04 0.91 -7.90
N LEU A 106 -13.86 0.28 -7.92
CA LEU A 106 -13.37 -0.59 -6.87
C LEU A 106 -12.28 0.15 -6.07
N PRO A 107 -12.62 0.78 -4.93
CA PRO A 107 -11.62 1.37 -4.06
C PRO A 107 -10.57 0.32 -3.70
N THR A 108 -9.31 0.65 -3.93
CA THR A 108 -8.21 -0.31 -3.95
C THR A 108 -7.18 0.04 -2.88
N TYR A 109 -6.74 -0.99 -2.16
CA TYR A 109 -5.59 -0.92 -1.27
C TYR A 109 -4.36 -1.51 -1.96
N VAL A 110 -3.36 -0.67 -2.21
CA VAL A 110 -2.08 -1.09 -2.80
C VAL A 110 -1.07 -1.27 -1.69
N HIS A 111 -0.44 -2.44 -1.64
CA HIS A 111 0.55 -2.71 -0.61
C HIS A 111 1.82 -3.39 -1.12
N CYS A 112 2.88 -3.23 -0.34
CA CYS A 112 4.09 -4.04 -0.44
C CYS A 112 4.40 -4.60 0.96
N LEU A 113 5.64 -4.98 1.25
CA LEU A 113 6.00 -5.57 2.54
C LEU A 113 5.78 -4.57 3.70
N ALA A 114 6.58 -3.49 3.71
CA ALA A 114 6.55 -2.49 4.78
C ALA A 114 5.67 -1.25 4.46
N GLY A 115 5.23 -1.11 3.21
CA GLY A 115 4.50 0.08 2.74
C GLY A 115 5.37 1.33 2.66
N MET A 116 6.64 1.17 2.30
CA MET A 116 7.65 2.25 2.29
C MET A 116 8.17 2.58 0.88
N GLU A 117 8.45 1.57 0.07
CA GLU A 117 9.06 1.74 -1.25
C GLU A 117 8.06 1.49 -2.39
N ARG A 118 7.84 0.21 -2.76
CA ARG A 118 7.04 -0.21 -3.92
C ARG A 118 5.63 0.39 -3.96
N SER A 119 4.84 0.26 -2.89
CA SER A 119 3.46 0.75 -2.92
C SER A 119 3.37 2.28 -2.97
N PRO A 120 4.19 3.06 -2.25
CA PRO A 120 4.34 4.48 -2.52
C PRO A 120 4.81 4.83 -3.94
N THR A 121 5.78 4.10 -4.51
CA THR A 121 6.25 4.31 -5.90
C THR A 121 5.11 4.17 -6.91
N VAL A 122 4.27 3.15 -6.79
CA VAL A 122 3.06 2.98 -7.61
C VAL A 122 2.08 4.14 -7.39
N CYS A 123 1.83 4.53 -6.14
CA CYS A 123 0.90 5.64 -5.84
C CYS A 123 1.36 6.98 -6.40
N VAL A 124 2.65 7.33 -6.26
CA VAL A 124 3.23 8.56 -6.83
C VAL A 124 3.08 8.55 -8.35
N SER A 125 3.41 7.43 -8.98
CA SER A 125 3.32 7.31 -10.44
C SER A 125 1.87 7.41 -10.92
N TYR A 126 0.92 6.82 -10.19
CA TYR A 126 -0.50 6.94 -10.51
C TYR A 126 -0.98 8.39 -10.49
N LEU A 127 -0.62 9.15 -9.45
CA LEU A 127 -0.95 10.58 -9.35
C LEU A 127 -0.37 11.39 -10.52
N CYS A 128 0.86 11.07 -10.94
CA CYS A 128 1.50 11.77 -12.05
C CYS A 128 0.80 11.47 -13.40
N ILE A 129 0.55 10.19 -13.69
CA ILE A 129 0.05 9.75 -14.99
C ILE A 129 -1.44 10.01 -15.13
N HIS A 130 -2.25 9.67 -14.12
CA HIS A 130 -3.71 9.67 -14.22
C HIS A 130 -4.37 10.89 -13.57
N GLU A 131 -3.79 11.43 -12.50
CA GLU A 131 -4.31 12.64 -11.83
C GLU A 131 -3.54 13.92 -12.27
N LYS A 132 -2.59 13.79 -13.21
CA LYS A 132 -1.79 14.87 -13.81
C LYS A 132 -1.05 15.75 -12.79
N MET A 133 -0.72 15.18 -11.63
CA MET A 133 0.01 15.86 -10.57
C MET A 133 1.51 15.93 -10.91
N PRO A 134 2.18 17.10 -10.78
CA PRO A 134 3.63 17.18 -10.92
C PRO A 134 4.36 16.23 -9.96
N LEU A 135 5.46 15.61 -10.41
CA LEU A 135 6.18 14.58 -9.63
C LEU A 135 6.57 15.04 -8.22
N TRP A 136 7.06 16.27 -8.07
CA TRP A 136 7.46 16.81 -6.77
C TRP A 136 6.27 16.95 -5.82
N GLU A 137 5.10 17.31 -6.35
CA GLU A 137 3.86 17.46 -5.59
C GLU A 137 3.32 16.08 -5.20
N ALA A 138 3.31 15.12 -6.14
CA ALA A 138 2.91 13.74 -5.88
C ALA A 138 3.76 13.07 -4.80
N LEU A 139 5.09 13.28 -4.84
CA LEU A 139 5.99 12.79 -3.80
C LEU A 139 5.68 13.39 -2.43
N ASN A 140 5.45 14.71 -2.38
CA ASN A 140 5.13 15.39 -1.12
C ASN A 140 3.77 14.92 -0.58
N TRP A 141 2.76 14.81 -1.43
CA TRP A 141 1.43 14.34 -1.08
C TRP A 141 1.46 12.92 -0.50
N VAL A 142 2.10 11.98 -1.19
CA VAL A 142 2.19 10.59 -0.72
C VAL A 142 2.97 10.50 0.60
N LYS A 143 4.00 11.33 0.80
CA LYS A 143 4.71 11.43 2.09
C LYS A 143 3.83 11.99 3.22
N GLN A 144 2.96 12.95 2.93
CA GLN A 144 2.01 13.47 3.93
C GLN A 144 0.96 12.41 4.31
N CYS A 145 0.40 11.70 3.33
CA CYS A 145 -0.54 10.60 3.57
C CYS A 145 0.13 9.38 4.24
N ASN A 146 1.39 9.11 3.92
CA ASN A 146 2.18 8.00 4.42
C ASN A 146 3.61 8.45 4.75
N SER A 147 3.82 8.91 5.99
CA SER A 147 5.10 9.43 6.47
C SER A 147 6.28 8.44 6.44
N ARG A 148 6.01 7.14 6.27
CA ARG A 148 7.04 6.09 6.12
C ARG A 148 7.53 5.93 4.68
N THR A 149 7.01 6.70 3.74
CA THR A 149 7.41 6.65 2.32
C THR A 149 8.91 6.92 2.19
N SER A 150 9.63 6.00 1.56
CA SER A 150 11.09 5.98 1.41
C SER A 150 11.49 5.50 0.02
N ILE A 151 11.03 6.20 -1.02
CA ILE A 151 11.35 5.88 -2.41
C ILE A 151 12.83 6.18 -2.69
N THR A 152 13.57 5.22 -3.25
CA THR A 152 14.99 5.39 -3.57
C THR A 152 15.22 6.23 -4.82
N ASN A 153 16.46 6.71 -5.04
CA ASN A 153 16.79 7.47 -6.25
C ASN A 153 16.60 6.66 -7.52
N GLU A 154 16.91 5.36 -7.50
CA GLU A 154 16.69 4.45 -8.63
C GLU A 154 15.20 4.31 -8.92
N GLN A 155 14.36 4.19 -7.90
CA GLN A 155 12.90 4.15 -8.09
C GLN A 155 12.39 5.48 -8.64
N LEU A 156 12.89 6.62 -8.17
CA LEU A 156 12.55 7.94 -8.74
C LEU A 156 12.91 8.03 -10.23
N GLN A 157 14.07 7.51 -10.65
CA GLN A 157 14.43 7.45 -12.07
C GLN A 157 13.45 6.60 -12.88
N VAL A 158 12.98 5.48 -12.32
CA VAL A 158 11.96 4.64 -12.97
C VAL A 158 10.63 5.38 -13.10
N ILE A 159 10.20 6.13 -12.07
CA ILE A 159 8.99 6.97 -12.14
C ILE A 159 9.14 8.00 -13.27
N GLN A 160 10.29 8.69 -13.35
CA GLN A 160 10.55 9.68 -14.40
C GLN A 160 10.51 9.07 -15.80
N GLN A 161 11.06 7.86 -15.99
CA GLN A 161 11.00 7.14 -17.26
C GLN A 161 9.55 6.84 -17.67
N VAL A 162 8.71 6.38 -16.74
CA VAL A 162 7.29 6.11 -17.03
C VAL A 162 6.54 7.40 -17.38
N ILE A 163 6.78 8.51 -16.67
CA ILE A 163 6.19 9.82 -16.98
C ILE A 163 6.56 10.27 -18.41
N GLN A 164 7.83 10.14 -18.79
CA GLN A 164 8.32 10.54 -20.11
C GLN A 164 7.75 9.68 -21.25
N GLN A 165 7.42 8.41 -20.99
CA GLN A 165 6.85 7.50 -21.99
C GLN A 165 5.34 7.74 -22.24
N GLN A 166 4.68 8.50 -21.37
CA GLN A 166 3.23 8.76 -21.36
C GLN A 166 2.87 10.21 -21.75
N THR A 167 3.87 11.04 -22.05
CA THR A 167 3.73 12.44 -22.48
C THR A 167 4.00 12.54 -23.97
#